data_AF-A0A2Z5UBZ7-F1
#
_entry.id   AF-A0A2Z5UBZ7-F1
#
_cell.length_a   1.000
_cell.length_b   1.000
_cell.length_c   1.000
_cell.angle_alpha   90.00
_cell.angle_beta   90.00
_cell.angle_gamma   90.00
#
_symmetry.space_group_name_H-M   'P 1'
#
loop_
_entity.id
_entity.type
_entity.pdbx_description
1 polymer ?
#
loop_
_entity_poly.entity_id
_entity_poly.type
_entity_poly.pdbx_seq_one_letter_code
_entity_poly.pdbx_strand_id
1 'polypeptide(L)'
;MEMKDFAILAPVPLEHLQSGADIAHKAGFVAFGSRKWELFRKVDELRGGVRVPVLIYPSHEDVPAKLSFVVSWLGWYVGCEESGNGKHSKEMMHRPPTTGQYTSDNQGHWAVFWHVCDLHELPAGRRLPISAIQTVKGGWRKTAPPRGPEMVATPSTLELPL
;
A
#
# COMPACT_ATOMS: atom_id res chain seq x y z
N MET A 1 -6.01 24.38 -2.72
CA MET A 1 -6.86 23.19 -2.87
C MET A 1 -6.21 22.10 -2.04
N GLU A 2 -6.73 21.87 -0.84
CA GLU A 2 -6.07 21.11 0.24
C GLU A 2 -5.77 19.66 -0.18
N MET A 3 -4.52 19.24 -0.01
CA MET A 3 -4.12 17.84 -0.06
C MET A 3 -4.94 17.08 0.98
N LYS A 4 -5.74 16.13 0.50
CA LYS A 4 -6.78 15.43 1.27
C LYS A 4 -6.22 14.83 2.57
N ASP A 5 -6.98 14.98 3.65
CA ASP A 5 -6.69 14.57 5.05
C ASP A 5 -6.47 13.06 5.28
N PHE A 6 -6.29 12.26 4.22
CA PHE A 6 -6.20 10.81 4.34
C PHE A 6 -5.07 10.19 3.51
N ALA A 7 -4.59 9.06 4.02
CA ALA A 7 -3.58 8.20 3.43
C ALA A 7 -4.06 6.73 3.45
N ILE A 8 -3.35 5.85 2.75
CA ILE A 8 -3.52 4.41 2.84
C ILE A 8 -2.44 3.86 3.77
N LEU A 9 -2.80 3.04 4.75
CA LEU A 9 -1.89 2.23 5.55
C LEU A 9 -1.98 0.78 5.08
N ALA A 10 -0.86 0.16 4.72
CA ALA A 10 -0.86 -1.22 4.25
C ALA A 10 0.31 -2.06 4.81
N PRO A 11 0.06 -3.33 5.17
CA PRO A 11 1.10 -4.35 5.29
C PRO A 11 1.53 -4.83 3.89
N VAL A 12 2.84 -4.91 3.65
CA VAL A 12 3.40 -5.56 2.45
C VAL A 12 4.66 -6.36 2.85
N PRO A 13 4.88 -7.58 2.35
CA PRO A 13 6.13 -8.31 2.55
C PRO A 13 7.38 -7.50 2.15
N LEU A 14 8.43 -7.54 2.97
CA LEU A 14 9.64 -6.74 2.75
C LEU A 14 10.28 -6.99 1.37
N GLU A 15 10.34 -8.25 0.97
CA GLU A 15 10.88 -8.68 -0.33
C GLU A 15 10.10 -8.11 -1.53
N HIS A 16 8.78 -7.94 -1.41
CA HIS A 16 7.95 -7.31 -2.44
C HIS A 16 8.16 -5.79 -2.47
N LEU A 17 8.49 -5.17 -1.34
CA LEU A 17 8.83 -3.74 -1.28
C LEU A 17 10.17 -3.47 -1.93
N GLN A 18 11.20 -4.25 -1.56
CA GLN A 18 12.54 -4.11 -2.11
C GLN A 18 12.57 -4.31 -3.62
N SER A 19 12.00 -5.42 -4.10
CA SER A 19 11.94 -5.69 -5.55
C SER A 19 10.91 -4.82 -6.28
N GLY A 20 9.85 -4.39 -5.60
CA GLY A 20 8.83 -3.50 -6.14
C GLY A 20 9.29 -2.06 -6.33
N ALA A 21 10.22 -1.58 -5.50
CA ALA A 21 10.80 -0.24 -5.65
C ALA A 21 11.52 -0.07 -7.00
N ASP A 22 12.26 -1.10 -7.41
CA ASP A 22 12.92 -1.14 -8.72
C ASP A 22 11.91 -1.08 -9.88
N ILE A 23 10.77 -1.77 -9.73
CA ILE A 23 9.69 -1.76 -10.72
C ILE A 23 9.03 -0.37 -10.78
N ALA A 24 8.71 0.23 -9.63
CA ALA A 24 8.15 1.57 -9.56
C ALA A 24 9.07 2.59 -10.22
N HIS A 25 10.37 2.50 -10.00
CA HIS A 25 11.35 3.40 -10.60
C HIS A 25 11.46 3.23 -12.13
N LYS A 26 11.46 1.98 -12.64
CA LYS A 26 11.68 1.69 -14.07
C LYS A 26 10.42 1.81 -14.92
N ALA A 27 9.27 1.43 -14.37
CA ALA A 27 8.02 1.28 -15.10
C ALA A 27 6.95 2.33 -14.69
N GLY A 28 7.31 3.24 -13.79
CA GLY A 28 6.44 4.31 -13.28
C GLY A 28 5.56 3.91 -12.10
N PHE A 29 5.23 2.63 -11.93
CA PHE A 29 4.54 2.12 -10.75
C PHE A 29 4.75 0.61 -10.57
N VAL A 30 4.59 0.16 -9.32
CA VAL A 30 4.44 -1.23 -8.93
C VAL A 30 2.99 -1.53 -8.54
N ALA A 31 2.53 -2.74 -8.82
CA ALA A 31 1.20 -3.23 -8.56
C ALA A 31 1.21 -4.30 -7.47
N PHE A 32 0.46 -4.07 -6.39
CA PHE A 32 0.28 -5.03 -5.30
C PHE A 32 -1.14 -5.60 -5.33
N GLY A 33 -1.28 -6.89 -5.03
CA GLY A 33 -2.58 -7.55 -4.96
C GLY A 33 -3.35 -7.21 -3.68
N SER A 34 -4.67 -7.11 -3.76
CA SER A 34 -5.54 -7.06 -2.58
C SER A 34 -6.90 -7.71 -2.85
N ARG A 35 -7.56 -8.12 -1.77
CA ARG A 35 -8.97 -8.57 -1.80
C ARG A 35 -9.97 -7.44 -1.51
N LYS A 36 -9.49 -6.27 -1.07
CA LYS A 36 -10.33 -5.18 -0.56
C LYS A 36 -10.73 -4.20 -1.67
N TRP A 37 -11.38 -4.68 -2.72
CA TRP A 37 -11.73 -3.85 -3.88
C TRP A 37 -12.64 -2.66 -3.53
N GLU A 38 -13.55 -2.82 -2.56
CA GLU A 38 -14.44 -1.75 -2.09
C GLU A 38 -13.68 -0.56 -1.49
N LEU A 39 -12.56 -0.85 -0.80
CA LEU A 39 -11.68 0.19 -0.25
C LEU A 39 -11.12 1.04 -1.39
N PHE A 40 -10.60 0.40 -2.43
CA PHE A 40 -9.95 1.12 -3.52
C PHE A 40 -10.95 1.90 -4.38
N ARG A 41 -12.16 1.38 -4.61
CA ARG A 41 -13.24 2.18 -5.23
C ARG A 41 -13.54 3.45 -4.42
N LYS A 42 -13.70 3.32 -3.09
CA LYS A 42 -13.92 4.47 -2.20
C LYS A 42 -12.74 5.45 -2.21
N VAL A 43 -11.49 4.96 -2.21
CA VAL A 43 -10.30 5.80 -2.30
C VAL A 43 -10.25 6.53 -3.65
N ASP A 44 -10.57 5.87 -4.75
CA ASP A 44 -10.61 6.48 -6.09
C ASP A 44 -11.69 7.58 -6.18
N GLU A 45 -12.88 7.35 -5.65
CA GLU A 45 -13.94 8.36 -5.52
C GLU A 45 -13.45 9.57 -4.70
N LEU A 46 -12.88 9.33 -3.51
CA LEU A 46 -12.42 10.38 -2.62
C LEU A 46 -11.23 11.14 -3.19
N ARG A 47 -10.29 10.49 -3.87
CA ARG A 47 -9.08 11.13 -4.40
C ARG A 47 -9.34 11.90 -5.68
N GLY A 48 -10.39 11.59 -6.44
CA GLY A 48 -10.79 12.34 -7.63
C GLY A 48 -9.64 12.52 -8.63
N GLY A 49 -8.89 11.44 -8.91
CA GLY A 49 -7.75 11.44 -9.83
C GLY A 49 -6.41 11.92 -9.23
N VAL A 50 -6.40 12.57 -8.06
CA VAL A 50 -5.15 12.99 -7.38
C VAL A 50 -4.48 11.78 -6.73
N ARG A 51 -3.14 11.79 -6.62
CA ARG A 51 -2.38 10.76 -5.90
C ARG A 51 -2.62 10.84 -4.38
N VAL A 52 -2.57 9.70 -3.69
CA VAL A 52 -2.80 9.59 -2.24
C VAL A 52 -1.57 8.98 -1.57
N PRO A 53 -1.09 9.49 -0.42
CA PRO A 53 0.04 8.89 0.27
C PRO A 53 -0.24 7.44 0.68
N VAL A 54 0.76 6.57 0.53
CA VAL A 54 0.72 5.20 1.03
C VAL A 54 1.83 5.01 2.05
N LEU A 55 1.43 4.71 3.27
CA LEU A 55 2.27 4.37 4.40
C LEU A 55 2.35 2.85 4.48
N ILE A 56 3.55 2.29 4.38
CA ILE A 56 3.74 0.85 4.36
C ILE A 56 4.66 0.43 5.50
N TYR A 57 4.25 -0.61 6.22
CA TYR A 57 5.11 -1.34 7.15
C TYR A 57 5.37 -2.74 6.60
N PRO A 58 6.62 -3.23 6.70
CA PRO A 58 6.95 -4.60 6.32
C PRO A 58 6.17 -5.60 7.18
N SER A 59 5.49 -6.54 6.52
CA SER A 59 4.76 -7.63 7.18
C SER A 59 5.41 -8.98 6.94
N HIS A 60 5.12 -9.94 7.82
CA HIS A 60 5.46 -11.35 7.67
C HIS A 60 4.20 -12.18 7.97
N GLU A 61 3.87 -13.16 7.13
CA GLU A 61 2.64 -13.96 7.28
C GLU A 61 2.57 -14.67 8.64
N ASP A 62 3.72 -15.10 9.16
CA ASP A 62 3.83 -15.85 10.42
C ASP A 62 3.90 -14.98 11.67
N VAL A 63 3.95 -13.65 11.52
CA VAL A 63 4.07 -12.75 12.66
C VAL A 63 2.73 -12.06 12.91
N PRO A 64 2.11 -12.25 14.10
CA PRO A 64 0.91 -11.51 14.46
C PRO A 64 1.17 -10.01 14.34
N ALA A 65 0.32 -9.32 13.58
CA ALA A 65 0.47 -7.89 13.37
C ALA A 65 0.37 -7.14 14.71
N LYS A 66 1.31 -6.22 14.98
CA LYS A 66 1.35 -5.41 16.22
C LYS A 66 1.28 -3.90 15.93
N LEU A 67 0.64 -3.13 16.81
CA LEU A 67 0.60 -1.65 16.70
C LEU A 67 2.01 -1.00 16.83
N SER A 68 2.98 -1.73 17.38
CA SER A 68 4.38 -1.33 17.46
C SER A 68 5.14 -1.51 16.15
N PHE A 69 4.52 -2.12 15.12
CA PHE A 69 5.14 -2.18 13.80
C PHE A 69 5.32 -0.77 13.24
N VAL A 70 6.39 -0.62 12.46
CA VAL A 70 6.91 0.67 12.05
C VAL A 70 6.67 0.85 10.57
N VAL A 71 6.03 1.95 10.22
CA VAL A 71 5.99 2.45 8.84
C VAL A 71 7.40 2.85 8.46
N SER A 72 7.97 2.12 7.52
CA SER A 72 9.34 2.34 7.03
C SER A 72 9.39 2.53 5.52
N TRP A 73 8.25 2.52 4.84
CA TRP A 73 8.14 2.70 3.40
C TRP A 73 7.04 3.71 3.06
N LEU A 74 7.29 4.50 2.03
CA LEU A 74 6.38 5.52 1.53
C LEU A 74 6.26 5.37 0.01
N GLY A 75 5.07 5.64 -0.51
CA GLY A 75 4.83 5.82 -1.93
C GLY A 75 3.54 6.57 -2.19
N TRP A 76 3.14 6.63 -3.45
CA TRP A 76 1.93 7.33 -3.88
C TRP A 76 0.99 6.37 -4.60
N TYR A 77 -0.22 6.22 -4.07
CA TYR A 77 -1.30 5.51 -4.73
C TYR A 77 -1.81 6.36 -5.90
N VAL A 78 -1.79 5.78 -7.10
CA VAL A 78 -2.17 6.48 -8.34
C VAL A 78 -3.43 5.89 -9.00
N GLY A 79 -3.92 4.77 -8.50
CA GLY A 79 -5.11 4.09 -9.02
C GLY A 79 -5.03 2.59 -8.80
N CYS A 80 -6.05 1.89 -9.29
CA CYS A 80 -6.11 0.45 -9.23
C CYS A 80 -6.75 -0.12 -10.49
N GLU A 81 -6.57 -1.42 -10.69
CA GLU A 81 -7.32 -2.19 -11.68
C GLU A 81 -8.00 -3.38 -11.02
N GLU A 82 -9.26 -3.61 -11.38
CA GLU A 82 -9.94 -4.85 -11.00
C GLU A 82 -9.32 -6.01 -11.77
N SER A 83 -9.11 -7.12 -11.07
CA SER A 83 -8.44 -8.26 -11.67
C SER A 83 -9.41 -9.12 -12.47
N GLY A 84 -9.06 -9.44 -13.72
CA GLY A 84 -9.70 -10.52 -14.46
C GLY A 84 -9.10 -11.87 -14.03
N ASN A 85 -9.89 -12.76 -13.42
CA ASN A 85 -9.42 -14.06 -12.90
C ASN A 85 -8.24 -13.95 -11.91
N GLY A 86 -8.20 -12.88 -11.11
CA GLY A 86 -7.18 -12.65 -10.10
C GLY A 86 -5.77 -12.39 -10.63
N LYS A 87 -5.67 -11.95 -11.89
CA LYS A 87 -4.41 -11.56 -12.54
C LYS A 87 -4.42 -10.08 -12.91
N HIS A 88 -3.22 -9.48 -12.91
CA HIS A 88 -3.00 -8.14 -13.40
C HIS A 88 -3.06 -8.13 -14.94
N SER A 89 -3.64 -7.11 -15.55
CA SER A 89 -3.84 -6.97 -17.00
C SER A 89 -2.53 -7.05 -17.79
N LYS A 90 -1.47 -6.46 -17.22
CA LYS A 90 -0.08 -6.50 -17.70
C LYS A 90 0.79 -7.60 -17.06
N GLU A 91 0.17 -8.64 -16.52
CA GLU A 91 0.84 -9.80 -15.91
C GLU A 91 1.91 -9.40 -14.89
N MET A 92 3.18 -9.77 -15.14
CA MET A 92 4.31 -9.55 -14.23
C MET A 92 5.07 -8.24 -14.48
N MET A 93 4.75 -7.49 -15.54
CA MET A 93 5.50 -6.28 -15.93
C MET A 93 5.54 -5.23 -14.81
N HIS A 94 4.47 -5.13 -14.04
CA HIS A 94 4.33 -4.18 -12.94
C HIS A 94 4.26 -4.85 -11.57
N ARG A 95 4.41 -6.18 -11.48
CA ARG A 95 4.35 -6.88 -10.18
C ARG A 95 5.76 -7.10 -9.63
N PRO A 96 5.96 -7.09 -8.30
CA PRO A 96 7.24 -7.47 -7.72
C PRO A 96 7.64 -8.88 -8.22
N PRO A 97 8.84 -9.09 -8.78
CA PRO A 97 9.25 -10.39 -9.31
C PRO A 97 9.16 -11.52 -8.26
N THR A 98 9.34 -11.19 -6.98
CA THR A 98 9.24 -12.13 -5.86
C THR A 98 7.83 -12.72 -5.71
N THR A 99 6.77 -12.04 -6.14
CA THR A 99 5.43 -12.65 -6.14
C THR A 99 5.34 -13.85 -7.09
N GLY A 100 6.22 -13.95 -8.10
CA GLY A 100 6.31 -15.12 -8.98
C GLY A 100 6.83 -16.39 -8.30
N GLN A 101 7.48 -16.25 -7.13
CA GLN A 101 8.10 -17.35 -6.40
C GLN A 101 7.08 -18.13 -5.56
N TYR A 102 5.98 -17.48 -5.16
CA TYR A 102 4.94 -18.08 -4.35
C TYR A 102 3.70 -18.37 -5.19
N THR A 103 3.29 -19.64 -5.19
CA THR A 103 2.09 -20.05 -5.91
C THR A 103 0.84 -19.38 -5.33
N SER A 104 0.78 -19.17 -4.01
CA SER A 104 -0.31 -18.47 -3.32
C SER A 104 -0.59 -17.07 -3.88
N ASP A 105 0.45 -16.31 -4.21
CA ASP A 105 0.34 -14.95 -4.76
C ASP A 105 -0.14 -14.90 -6.22
N ASN A 106 -0.20 -16.04 -6.91
CA ASN A 106 -0.63 -16.16 -8.30
C ASN A 106 -1.84 -17.06 -8.50
N GLN A 107 -2.43 -17.59 -7.42
CA GLN A 107 -3.58 -18.50 -7.47
C GLN A 107 -4.92 -17.82 -7.82
N GLY A 108 -4.92 -16.54 -8.20
CA GLY A 108 -6.12 -15.87 -8.69
C GLY A 108 -7.07 -15.38 -7.58
N HIS A 109 -6.58 -15.22 -6.35
CA HIS A 109 -7.39 -14.76 -5.21
C HIS A 109 -7.48 -13.25 -5.06
N TRP A 110 -6.79 -12.50 -5.92
CA TRP A 110 -6.82 -11.04 -5.87
C TRP A 110 -8.11 -10.53 -6.51
N ALA A 111 -8.69 -9.48 -5.95
CA ALA A 111 -9.86 -8.80 -6.52
C ALA A 111 -9.44 -7.52 -7.25
N VAL A 112 -8.32 -6.92 -6.81
CA VAL A 112 -7.80 -5.66 -7.31
C VAL A 112 -6.28 -5.66 -7.23
N PHE A 113 -5.64 -5.00 -8.18
CA PHE A 113 -4.25 -4.62 -8.10
C PHE A 113 -4.14 -3.11 -7.96
N TRP A 114 -3.53 -2.66 -6.87
CA TRP A 114 -3.38 -1.25 -6.56
C TRP A 114 -1.97 -0.77 -6.91
N HIS A 115 -1.90 0.40 -7.52
CA HIS A 115 -0.68 0.93 -8.14
C HIS A 115 -0.03 1.97 -7.24
N VAL A 116 1.28 1.78 -7.00
CA VAL A 116 2.11 2.66 -6.18
C VAL A 116 3.28 3.17 -7.01
N CYS A 117 3.42 4.48 -7.14
CA CYS A 117 4.62 5.13 -7.70
C CYS A 117 5.52 5.69 -6.58
N ASP A 118 6.74 6.04 -6.96
CA ASP A 118 7.78 6.61 -6.08
C ASP A 118 7.95 5.85 -4.75
N LEU A 119 7.87 4.52 -4.82
CA LEU A 119 8.02 3.66 -3.65
C LEU A 119 9.47 3.70 -3.17
N HIS A 120 9.68 4.13 -1.93
CA HIS A 120 11.00 4.22 -1.31
C HIS A 120 10.97 3.95 0.19
N GLU A 121 12.12 3.53 0.71
CA GLU A 121 12.31 3.35 2.15
C GLU A 121 12.50 4.71 2.84
N LEU A 122 11.85 4.88 4.00
CA LEU A 122 12.00 6.06 4.83
C LEU A 122 13.32 6.00 5.63
N PRO A 123 14.07 7.12 5.70
CA PRO A 123 15.19 7.26 6.63
C PRO A 123 14.74 6.99 8.07
N ALA A 124 15.62 6.45 8.91
CA ALA A 124 15.28 6.02 10.29
C ALA A 124 14.57 7.11 11.11
N GLY A 125 15.02 8.38 11.02
CA GLY A 125 14.41 9.51 11.73
C GLY A 125 13.02 9.92 11.25
N ARG A 126 12.54 9.37 10.13
CA ARG A 126 11.23 9.68 9.53
C ARG A 126 10.23 8.52 9.64
N ARG A 127 10.66 7.40 10.24
CA ARG A 127 9.80 6.24 10.48
C ARG A 127 8.88 6.51 11.67
N LEU A 128 7.68 5.96 11.64
CA LEU A 128 6.73 6.09 12.75
C LEU A 128 6.04 4.75 13.05
N PRO A 129 5.73 4.46 14.32
CA PRO A 129 4.93 3.30 14.65
C PRO A 129 3.48 3.49 14.18
N ILE A 130 2.80 2.40 13.82
CA ILE A 130 1.38 2.41 13.43
C ILE A 130 0.52 3.05 14.52
N SER A 131 0.86 2.85 15.80
CA SER A 131 0.16 3.45 16.94
C SER A 131 0.09 4.98 16.90
N ALA A 132 1.06 5.65 16.26
CA ALA A 132 1.10 7.11 16.13
C ALA A 132 0.18 7.64 15.03
N ILE A 133 -0.29 6.79 14.11
CA ILE A 133 -1.17 7.18 13.00
C ILE A 133 -2.58 7.45 13.52
N GLN A 134 -3.18 8.55 13.07
CA GLN A 134 -4.57 8.89 13.40
C GLN A 134 -5.56 8.16 12.49
N THR A 135 -6.74 7.84 13.02
CA THR A 135 -7.80 7.13 12.29
C THR A 135 -8.75 8.11 11.59
N VAL A 136 -9.40 7.68 10.52
CA VAL A 136 -10.49 8.43 9.85
C VAL A 136 -11.82 7.70 9.98
N LYS A 137 -12.94 8.42 9.81
CA LYS A 137 -14.27 7.82 9.82
C LYS A 137 -14.40 6.79 8.69
N GLY A 138 -14.73 5.54 9.07
CA GLY A 138 -14.86 4.44 8.12
C GLY A 138 -13.52 3.98 7.51
N GLY A 139 -12.40 4.27 8.18
CA GLY A 139 -11.09 3.69 7.92
C GLY A 139 -10.66 2.74 9.04
N TRP A 140 -9.36 2.59 9.22
CA TRP A 140 -8.75 1.75 10.24
C TRP A 140 -9.16 2.14 11.67
N ARG A 141 -9.21 1.15 12.57
CA ARG A 141 -9.47 1.33 14.01
C ARG A 141 -8.31 0.78 14.84
N LYS A 142 -7.93 1.46 15.92
CA LYS A 142 -6.77 1.10 16.79
C LYS A 142 -6.97 -0.15 17.67
N THR A 143 -7.87 -1.05 17.30
CA THR A 143 -8.11 -2.31 18.04
C THR A 143 -7.15 -3.41 17.62
N ALA A 144 -6.72 -3.41 16.36
CA ALA A 144 -5.67 -4.27 15.82
C ALA A 144 -5.05 -3.60 14.59
N PRO A 145 -3.74 -3.74 14.34
CA PRO A 145 -3.14 -3.27 13.08
C PRO A 145 -3.79 -3.97 11.89
N PRO A 146 -3.80 -3.32 10.72
CA PRO A 146 -4.56 -3.84 9.59
C PRO A 146 -3.89 -5.10 9.01
N ARG A 147 -4.69 -6.01 8.44
CA ARG A 147 -4.18 -7.21 7.74
C ARG A 147 -4.14 -7.05 6.22
N GLY A 148 -4.50 -5.86 5.75
CA GLY A 148 -4.47 -5.44 4.36
C GLY A 148 -4.57 -3.91 4.31
N PRO A 149 -4.71 -3.30 3.14
CA PRO A 149 -4.82 -1.85 3.02
C PRO A 149 -6.02 -1.31 3.82
N GLU A 150 -5.85 -0.15 4.46
CA GLU A 150 -6.90 0.62 5.13
C GLU A 150 -6.70 2.12 4.94
N MET A 151 -7.78 2.90 5.02
CA MET A 151 -7.68 4.36 5.09
C MET A 151 -7.31 4.83 6.50
N VAL A 152 -6.42 5.81 6.58
CA VAL A 152 -5.98 6.50 7.80
C VAL A 152 -5.89 8.00 7.56
N ALA A 153 -5.67 8.80 8.61
CA ALA A 153 -5.38 10.21 8.42
C ALA A 153 -3.94 10.39 7.95
N THR A 154 -3.69 11.39 7.09
CA THR A 154 -2.32 11.72 6.67
C THR A 154 -1.53 12.23 7.88
N PRO A 155 -0.40 11.58 8.26
CA PRO A 155 0.39 12.03 9.40
C PRO A 155 1.01 13.40 9.10
N SER A 156 0.71 14.39 9.94
CA SER A 156 1.26 15.75 9.82
C SER A 156 2.78 15.83 10.01
N THR A 157 3.36 14.80 10.64
CA THR A 157 4.81 14.69 10.89
C THR A 157 5.60 14.15 9.70
N LEU A 158 4.92 13.72 8.63
CA LEU A 158 5.57 13.09 7.48
C LEU A 158 5.65 14.06 6.30
N GLU A 159 6.86 14.49 5.95
CA GLU A 159 7.08 15.34 4.78
C GLU A 159 6.88 14.57 3.48
N LEU A 160 5.76 14.81 2.80
CA LEU A 160 5.47 14.10 1.56
C LEU A 160 6.25 14.73 0.39
N PRO A 161 7.10 13.98 -0.33
CA PRO A 161 7.81 14.52 -1.48
C PRO A 161 6.81 14.92 -2.58
N LEU A 162 6.93 16.16 -3.07
CA LEU A 162 6.10 16.71 -4.15
C LEU A 162 6.34 16.01 -5.48
#